data_AF-A0A3A5MF77-F1
#
_entry.id   AF-A0A3A5MF77-F1
#
_cell.length_a   1.000
_cell.length_b   1.000
_cell.length_c   1.000
_cell.angle_alpha   90.00
_cell.angle_beta   90.00
_cell.angle_gamma   90.00
#
_symmetry.space_group_name_H-M   'P 1'
#
loop_
_entity.id
_entity.type
_entity.pdbx_description
1 polymer ?
#
loop_
_entity_poly.entity_id
_entity_poly.type
_entity_poly.pdbx_seq_one_letter_code
_entity_poly.pdbx_strand_id
1 'polypeptide(L)' 'MTTEWRSKANCLGTDPELFFPTDSRAENRLEVADICGNCTVSAECRGFADQSQPTRAHGIWGGLSVEERKRLRETKGTA' A
#
# COMPACT_ATOMS: atom_id res chain seq x y z
N MET A 1 -6.57 -19.28 -2.81
CA MET A 1 -5.55 -18.65 -3.67
C MET A 1 -4.57 -17.94 -2.75
N THR A 2 -3.35 -18.43 -2.73
CA THR A 2 -2.39 -18.27 -1.63
C THR A 2 -1.75 -16.89 -1.67
N THR A 3 -1.74 -16.23 -0.52
CA THR A 3 -1.06 -14.96 -0.25
C THR A 3 0.47 -15.08 -0.27
N GLU A 4 1.04 -15.95 -1.13
CA GLU A 4 2.48 -16.21 -1.24
C GLU A 4 3.29 -14.96 -1.57
N TRP A 5 2.69 -13.98 -2.24
CA TRP A 5 3.38 -12.71 -2.50
C TRP A 5 3.66 -11.96 -1.18
N ARG A 6 2.83 -12.15 -0.14
CA ARG A 6 3.04 -11.47 1.15
C ARG A 6 4.32 -11.92 1.84
N SER A 7 4.75 -13.17 1.65
CA SER A 7 6.00 -13.69 2.23
C SER A 7 7.26 -13.11 1.56
N LYS A 8 7.10 -12.45 0.40
CA LYS A 8 8.16 -11.79 -0.37
C LYS A 8 8.11 -10.27 -0.28
N ALA A 9 7.25 -9.71 0.57
CA ALA A 9 7.10 -8.27 0.70
C ALA A 9 8.25 -7.68 1.52
N ASN A 10 8.87 -6.61 1.02
CA ASN A 10 9.98 -5.93 1.73
C ASN A 10 9.56 -5.30 3.06
N CYS A 11 8.27 -5.03 3.27
CA CYS A 11 7.75 -4.53 4.54
C CYS A 11 7.69 -5.60 5.63
N LEU A 12 8.02 -6.87 5.34
CA LEU A 12 8.14 -7.89 6.37
C LEU A 12 9.32 -7.57 7.29
N GLY A 13 9.04 -7.45 8.58
CA GLY A 13 10.05 -7.15 9.60
C GLY A 13 10.30 -5.67 9.84
N THR A 14 9.62 -4.77 9.11
CA THR A 14 9.59 -3.33 9.41
C THR A 14 8.46 -3.02 10.41
N ASP A 15 8.50 -1.84 11.01
CA ASP A 15 7.44 -1.39 11.92
C ASP A 15 6.09 -1.23 11.18
N PRO A 16 5.03 -1.95 11.57
CA PRO A 16 3.71 -1.79 10.98
C PRO A 16 3.15 -0.37 11.07
N GLU A 17 3.49 0.40 12.11
CA GLU A 17 2.96 1.76 12.32
C GLU A 17 3.37 2.73 11.20
N LEU A 18 4.48 2.46 10.51
CA LEU A 18 4.92 3.22 9.34
C LEU A 18 3.84 3.22 8.24
N PHE A 19 3.11 2.13 8.09
CA PHE A 19 2.08 1.95 7.06
C PHE A 19 0.69 2.44 7.50
N PHE A 20 0.52 2.82 8.77
CA PHE A 20 -0.73 3.36 9.33
C PHE A 20 -0.48 4.77 9.91
N PRO A 21 -0.20 5.78 9.07
CA PRO A 21 0.06 7.13 9.55
C PRO A 21 -1.19 7.69 10.26
N THR A 22 -1.08 7.92 11.57
CA THR A 22 -2.08 8.61 12.42
C THR A 22 -1.87 10.12 12.39
N ASP A 23 -0.60 10.55 12.42
CA ASP A 23 -0.15 11.90 12.13
C ASP A 23 0.75 11.82 10.90
N SER A 24 0.47 12.62 9.87
CA SER A 24 1.16 12.64 8.56
C SER A 24 2.63 13.08 8.64
N ARG A 25 3.46 12.42 9.46
CA ARG A 25 4.89 12.70 9.56
C ARG A 25 5.54 12.39 8.22
N ALA A 26 6.17 13.40 7.64
CA ALA A 26 6.82 13.30 6.33
C ALA A 26 7.91 12.21 6.29
N GLU A 27 8.57 11.96 7.42
CA GLU A 27 9.59 10.92 7.59
C GLU A 27 9.02 9.52 7.31
N ASN A 28 7.87 9.16 7.90
CA ASN A 28 7.22 7.87 7.66
C ASN A 28 6.85 7.68 6.18
N ARG A 29 6.47 8.77 5.49
CA ARG A 29 6.08 8.70 4.07
C ARG A 29 7.27 8.43 3.15
N LEU A 30 8.42 9.01 3.43
CA LEU A 30 9.64 8.77 2.65
C LEU A 30 10.15 7.34 2.83
N GLU A 31 10.16 6.84 4.07
CA GLU A 31 10.57 5.47 4.38
C GLU A 31 9.64 4.44 3.72
N VAL A 32 8.33 4.63 3.84
CA VAL A 32 7.36 3.73 3.18
C VAL A 32 7.47 3.80 1.66
N ALA A 33 7.74 4.98 1.09
CA ALA A 33 7.93 5.13 -0.35
C ALA A 33 9.16 4.35 -0.84
N ASP A 34 10.26 4.37 -0.09
CA ASP A 34 11.46 3.59 -0.42
C ASP A 34 11.20 2.07 -0.31
N ILE A 35 10.59 1.62 0.80
CA ILE A 35 10.25 0.20 0.99
C ILE A 35 9.34 -0.30 -0.13
N CYS A 36 8.27 0.44 -0.44
CA CYS A 36 7.31 0.05 -1.46
C CYS A 36 7.88 0.18 -2.87
N GLY A 37 8.73 1.18 -3.13
CA GLY A 37 9.37 1.42 -4.43
C GLY A 37 10.35 0.32 -4.83
N ASN A 38 11.03 -0.28 -3.85
CA ASN A 38 11.95 -1.40 -4.05
C ASN A 38 11.29 -2.79 -3.91
N CYS A 39 9.97 -2.85 -3.66
CA CYS A 39 9.26 -4.09 -3.39
C CYS A 39 8.82 -4.80 -4.68
N THR A 40 9.31 -6.02 -4.88
CA THR A 40 9.01 -6.83 -6.09
C THR A 40 7.55 -7.26 -6.20
N VAL A 41 6.82 -7.28 -5.08
CA VAL A 41 5.40 -7.68 -5.01
C VAL A 41 4.45 -6.48 -4.88
N SER A 42 4.94 -5.28 -5.20
CA SER A 42 4.15 -4.04 -5.10
C SER A 42 2.89 -4.07 -5.97
N ALA A 43 2.95 -4.71 -7.16
CA ALA A 43 1.83 -4.86 -8.06
C ALA A 43 0.72 -5.76 -7.47
N GLU A 44 1.08 -6.94 -6.94
CA GLU A 44 0.15 -7.85 -6.27
C GLU A 44 -0.42 -7.24 -4.99
N CYS A 45 0.41 -6.53 -4.22
CA CYS A 45 0.02 -5.81 -3.02
C CYS A 45 -1.06 -4.77 -3.32
N ARG A 46 -0.82 -3.93 -4.33
CA ARG A 46 -1.79 -2.94 -4.80
C ARG A 46 -3.04 -3.60 -5.35
N GLY A 47 -2.90 -4.62 -6.19
CA GLY A 47 -4.02 -5.36 -6.78
C GLY A 47 -4.94 -5.96 -5.72
N PHE A 48 -4.37 -6.53 -4.65
CA PHE A 48 -5.13 -7.01 -3.51
C PHE A 48 -5.87 -5.88 -2.79
N ALA A 49 -5.20 -4.75 -2.54
CA ALA A 49 -5.78 -3.61 -1.86
C ALA A 49 -6.89 -2.91 -2.68
N ASP A 50 -6.75 -2.88 -4.01
CA ASP A 50 -7.74 -2.30 -4.93
C ASP A 50 -8.99 -3.18 -5.07
N GLN A 51 -8.85 -4.51 -4.96
CA GLN A 51 -9.98 -5.45 -4.92
C GLN A 51 -10.63 -5.55 -3.53
N SER A 52 -9.91 -5.15 -2.49
CA SER A 52 -10.39 -5.17 -1.11
C SER A 52 -11.25 -3.96 -0.80
N GLN A 53 -12.17 -4.14 0.15
CA GLN A 53 -12.98 -3.03 0.66
C GLN A 53 -12.06 -1.97 1.33
N PRO A 54 -12.37 -0.67 1.23
CA PRO A 54 -11.59 0.40 1.88
C PRO A 54 -11.46 0.20 3.40
N THR A 55 -12.49 -0.39 4.01
CA THR A 55 -12.56 -0.76 5.44
C THR A 55 -11.78 -2.03 5.81
N ARG A 56 -11.06 -2.64 4.86
CA ARG A 56 -10.15 -3.78 5.11
C ARG A 56 -8.72 -3.49 4.68
N ALA A 57 -8.54 -2.57 3.73
CA ALA A 57 -7.24 -2.10 3.27
C ALA A 57 -6.96 -0.69 3.80
N HIS A 58 -6.98 -0.53 5.12
CA HIS A 58 -6.55 0.72 5.77
C HIS A 58 -5.03 0.86 5.64
N GLY A 59 -4.51 2.10 5.68
CA GLY A 59 -3.07 2.37 5.57
C GLY A 59 -2.54 2.37 4.13
N ILE A 60 -1.21 2.26 4.01
CA ILE A 60 -0.47 2.32 2.75
C ILE A 60 -0.28 0.91 2.18
N TRP A 61 -0.73 0.71 0.94
CA TRP A 61 -0.62 -0.56 0.21
C TRP A 61 0.02 -0.32 -1.15
N GLY A 62 1.11 -1.03 -1.44
CA GLY A 62 1.86 -0.87 -2.70
C GLY A 62 2.33 0.58 -2.91
N GLY A 63 2.70 1.28 -1.83
CA GLY A 63 3.13 2.68 -1.85
C GLY A 63 2.01 3.71 -1.95
N LEU A 64 0.74 3.30 -1.87
CA LEU A 64 -0.41 4.20 -1.99
C LEU A 64 -1.33 4.15 -0.77
N SER A 65 -1.67 5.32 -0.25
CA SER A 65 -2.71 5.49 0.78
C SER A 65 -4.10 5.12 0.24
N VAL A 66 -5.07 4.98 1.15
CA VAL A 66 -6.49 4.77 0.80
C VAL A 66 -7.00 5.86 -0.15
N GLU A 67 -6.64 7.12 0.12
CA GLU A 67 -7.07 8.28 -0.65
C GLU A 67 -6.44 8.32 -2.04
N GLU A 68 -5.13 8.03 -2.15
CA GLU A 68 -4.44 7.94 -3.44
C GLU A 68 -5.00 6.80 -4.29
N ARG A 69 -5.25 5.62 -3.69
CA ARG A 69 -5.90 4.51 -4.39
C ARG A 69 -7.31 4.88 -4.83
N LYS A 70 -8.08 5.60 -4.00
CA LYS A 70 -9.41 6.09 -4.37
C LYS A 70 -9.35 7.04 -5.58
N ARG A 71 -8.47 8.05 -5.55
CA ARG A 71 -8.27 8.98 -6.68
C ARG A 71 -7.90 8.24 -7.96
N LEU A 72 -6.98 7.26 -7.89
CA LEU A 72 -6.59 6.47 -9.06
C LEU A 72 -7.73 5.62 -9.65
N ARG A 73 -8.62 5.09 -8.80
CA ARG A 73 -9.82 4.38 -9.27
C ARG A 73 -10.82 5.33 -9.92
N GLU A 74 -11.00 6.52 -9.35
CA GLU A 74 -11.87 7.56 -9.92
C GLU A 74 -11.35 8.04 -11.28
N THR A 75 -10.04 8.26 -11.43
CA THR A 75 -9.44 8.64 -12.73
C THR A 75 -9.55 7.53 -13.78
N LYS A 76 -9.48 6.25 -13.39
CA LYS A 76 -9.62 5.12 -14.31
C LYS A 76 -11.07 4.84 -14.75
N GLY A 77 -12.08 5.43 -14.09
CA GLY A 77 -13.49 5.28 -14.42
C GLY A 77 -14.04 6.30 -15.43
N THR A 78 -13.20 7.15 -16.01
CA THR A 78 -13.60 8.24 -16.93
C THR A 78 -12.92 8.14 -18.31
N ALA A 79 -12.57 6.93 -18.75
CA ALA A 79 -12.10 6.67 -20.11
C ALA A 79 -12.95 5.61 -20.79
#